data_AF-A0A2V6FUN6-F1
#
_entry.id   AF-A0A2V6FUN6-F1
#
_cell.length_a   1.000
_cell.length_b   1.000
_cell.length_c   1.000
_cell.angle_alpha   90.00
_cell.angle_beta   90.00
_cell.angle_gamma   90.00
#
_symmetry.space_group_name_H-M   'P 1'
#
loop_
_entity.id
_entity.type
_entity.pdbx_description
1 polymer ?
#
loop_
_entity_poly.entity_id
_entity_poly.type
_entity_poly.pdbx_seq_one_letter_code
_entity_poly.pdbx_strand_id
1 'polypeptide(L)'
;MSERALLQYREASRLAPTDREFARAYAETFYAMPNPDWKEAQVAWQHYLELSTNRNFAYLQLARVSLKRNQKAEALSFLDKISDSRFSEVKEKLRKQAEAL
;
A
#
# COMPACT_ATOMS: atom_id res chain seq x y z
N MET A 1 -13.05 -7.90 -10.38
CA MET A 1 -12.86 -6.51 -10.84
C MET A 1 -12.33 -6.55 -12.27
N SER A 2 -12.85 -5.72 -13.17
CA SER A 2 -12.43 -5.62 -14.57
C SER A 2 -11.34 -4.56 -14.77
N GLU A 3 -10.44 -4.71 -15.74
CA GLU A 3 -9.41 -3.72 -16.11
C GLU A 3 -9.96 -2.30 -16.33
N ARG A 4 -11.23 -2.19 -16.75
CA ARG A 4 -11.96 -0.92 -16.86
C ARG A 4 -12.03 -0.11 -15.55
N ALA A 5 -12.16 -0.78 -14.41
CA ALA A 5 -12.24 -0.09 -13.11
C ALA A 5 -10.89 0.57 -12.78
N LEU A 6 -9.78 -0.11 -13.05
CA LEU A 6 -8.43 0.41 -12.83
C LEU A 6 -8.16 1.65 -13.70
N LEU A 7 -8.58 1.62 -14.98
CA LEU A 7 -8.45 2.77 -15.88
C LEU A 7 -9.26 3.98 -15.39
N GLN A 8 -10.48 3.76 -14.90
CA GLN A 8 -11.31 4.82 -14.35
C GLN A 8 -10.72 5.42 -13.07
N TYR A 9 -10.17 4.61 -12.19
CA TYR A 9 -9.48 5.12 -11.00
C TYR A 9 -8.19 5.87 -11.35
N ARG A 10 -7.44 5.42 -12.36
CA ARG A 10 -6.24 6.12 -12.85
C ARG A 10 -6.56 7.49 -13.47
N GLU A 11 -7.63 7.59 -14.24
CA GLU A 11 -8.11 8.88 -14.76
C GLU A 11 -8.67 9.75 -13.64
N ALA A 12 -9.42 9.17 -12.68
CA ALA A 12 -9.93 9.89 -11.53
C ALA A 12 -8.81 10.43 -10.63
N SER A 13 -7.74 9.66 -10.39
CA SER A 13 -6.57 10.14 -9.65
C SER A 13 -5.81 11.24 -10.40
N ARG A 14 -5.87 11.25 -11.74
CA ARG A 14 -5.33 12.36 -12.55
C ARG A 14 -6.19 13.62 -12.45
N LEU A 15 -7.51 13.47 -12.33
CA LEU A 15 -8.49 14.57 -12.27
C LEU A 15 -8.67 15.15 -10.87
N ALA A 16 -8.48 14.35 -9.81
CA ALA A 16 -8.53 14.75 -8.41
C ALA A 16 -7.30 14.21 -7.64
N PRO A 17 -6.07 14.66 -7.97
CA PRO A 17 -4.82 14.12 -7.43
C PRO A 17 -4.59 14.42 -5.94
N THR A 18 -5.51 15.13 -5.30
CA THR A 18 -5.42 15.53 -3.89
C THR A 18 -6.46 14.84 -3.01
N ASP A 19 -7.37 14.05 -3.60
CA ASP A 19 -8.35 13.33 -2.81
C ASP A 19 -7.76 12.02 -2.26
N ARG A 20 -7.45 12.09 -0.97
CA ARG A 20 -6.86 10.98 -0.21
C ARG A 20 -7.75 9.74 -0.19
N GLU A 21 -9.08 9.89 -0.13
CA GLU A 21 -9.99 8.74 -0.07
C GLU A 21 -10.04 8.01 -1.42
N PHE A 22 -9.99 8.74 -2.54
CA PHE A 22 -9.83 8.12 -3.85
C PHE A 22 -8.47 7.44 -4.01
N ALA A 23 -7.38 8.07 -3.57
CA ALA A 23 -6.04 7.45 -3.61
C ALA A 23 -6.00 6.13 -2.82
N ARG A 24 -6.66 6.10 -1.66
CA ARG A 24 -6.81 4.88 -0.85
C ARG A 24 -7.63 3.82 -1.56
N ALA A 25 -8.81 4.17 -2.06
CA ALA A 25 -9.71 3.24 -2.74
C ALA A 25 -9.03 2.60 -3.95
N TYR A 26 -8.32 3.40 -4.75
CA TYR A 26 -7.50 2.91 -5.87
C TYR A 26 -6.47 1.88 -5.40
N ALA A 27 -5.67 2.22 -4.38
CA ALA A 27 -4.63 1.32 -3.88
C ALA A 27 -5.19 0.01 -3.27
N GLU A 28 -6.36 0.07 -2.63
CA GLU A 28 -7.05 -1.10 -2.09
C GLU A 28 -7.57 -2.05 -3.18
N THR A 29 -7.91 -1.54 -4.38
CA THR A 29 -8.42 -2.39 -5.48
C THR A 29 -7.44 -3.50 -5.87
N PHE A 30 -6.13 -3.25 -5.79
CA PHE A 30 -5.10 -4.23 -6.12
C PHE A 30 -5.18 -5.49 -5.26
N TYR A 31 -5.62 -5.41 -4.00
CA TYR A 31 -5.77 -6.61 -3.16
C TYR A 31 -6.92 -7.52 -3.59
N ALA A 32 -7.89 -7.00 -4.35
CA ALA A 32 -9.05 -7.74 -4.84
C ALA A 32 -8.89 -8.22 -6.30
N MET A 33 -7.78 -7.90 -6.97
CA MET A 33 -7.54 -8.36 -8.34
C MET A 33 -6.98 -9.79 -8.34
N PRO A 34 -7.36 -10.64 -9.33
CA PRO A 34 -6.84 -11.99 -9.43
C PRO A 34 -5.35 -12.05 -9.80
N ASN A 35 -4.88 -11.14 -10.66
CA ASN A 35 -3.48 -10.99 -11.06
C ASN A 35 -3.02 -9.54 -10.86
N PRO A 36 -2.76 -9.13 -9.61
CA PRO A 36 -2.44 -7.75 -9.30
C PRO A 36 -1.03 -7.35 -9.73
N ASP A 37 -0.92 -6.17 -10.36
CA ASP A 37 0.36 -5.50 -10.52
C ASP A 37 0.76 -4.86 -9.19
N TRP A 38 1.55 -5.59 -8.42
CA TRP A 38 2.03 -5.10 -7.12
C TRP A 38 2.99 -3.91 -7.23
N LYS A 39 3.63 -3.68 -8.38
CA LYS A 39 4.46 -2.47 -8.56
C LYS A 39 3.57 -1.24 -8.65
N GLU A 40 2.50 -1.32 -9.41
CA GLU A 40 1.51 -0.23 -9.50
C GLU A 40 0.80 -0.03 -8.16
N ALA A 41 0.46 -1.11 -7.45
CA ALA A 41 -0.10 -1.03 -6.09
C ALA A 41 0.82 -0.24 -5.14
N GLN A 42 2.13 -0.41 -5.26
CA GLN A 42 3.09 0.35 -4.47
C GLN A 42 3.06 1.84 -4.82
N VAL A 43 3.03 2.19 -6.11
CA VAL A 43 2.92 3.59 -6.55
C VAL A 43 1.63 4.22 -6.00
N ALA A 44 0.50 3.49 -6.05
CA ALA A 44 -0.76 3.94 -5.49
C ALA A 44 -0.69 4.21 -3.97
N TRP A 45 -0.06 3.31 -3.20
CA TRP A 45 0.13 3.51 -1.76
C TRP A 45 1.15 4.60 -1.42
N GLN A 46 2.16 4.83 -2.27
CA GLN A 46 3.09 5.96 -2.14
C GLN A 46 2.38 7.29 -2.35
N HIS A 47 1.52 7.37 -3.36
CA HIS A 47 0.69 8.55 -3.58
C HIS A 47 -0.26 8.81 -2.39
N TYR A 48 -0.92 7.78 -1.87
CA TYR A 48 -1.71 7.91 -0.64
C TYR A 48 -0.87 8.39 0.55
N LEU A 49 0.38 7.91 0.71
CA LEU A 49 1.29 8.36 1.76
C LEU A 49 1.60 9.86 1.67
N GLU A 50 1.73 10.42 0.46
CA GLU A 50 1.98 11.85 0.24
C GLU A 50 0.78 12.70 0.68
N LEU A 51 -0.44 12.20 0.47
CA LEU A 51 -1.68 12.90 0.84
C LEU A 51 -2.14 12.64 2.29
N SER A 52 -1.64 11.59 2.93
CA SER A 52 -2.17 11.11 4.21
C SER A 52 -1.57 11.81 5.42
N THR A 53 -2.45 12.28 6.31
CA THR A 53 -2.09 12.69 7.67
C THR A 53 -1.77 11.48 8.57
N ASN A 54 -2.29 10.29 8.26
CA ASN A 54 -1.98 9.04 8.93
C ASN A 54 -0.94 8.23 8.13
N ARG A 55 0.34 8.58 8.33
CA ARG A 55 1.47 7.94 7.64
C ARG A 55 1.72 6.50 8.09
N ASN A 56 1.42 6.17 9.34
CA ASN A 56 1.59 4.80 9.88
C ASN A 56 0.77 3.78 9.10
N PHE A 57 -0.49 4.10 8.78
CA PHE A 57 -1.33 3.22 7.97
C PHE A 57 -0.76 3.03 6.56
N ALA A 58 -0.30 4.10 5.92
CA ALA A 58 0.30 4.01 4.59
C ALA A 58 1.58 3.15 4.57
N TYR A 59 2.47 3.32 5.55
CA TYR A 59 3.66 2.49 5.70
C TYR A 59 3.32 1.01 5.93
N LEU A 60 2.26 0.70 6.67
CA LEU A 60 1.80 -0.67 6.83
C LEU A 60 1.42 -1.32 5.49
N GLN A 61 0.68 -0.60 4.65
CA GLN A 61 0.26 -1.13 3.34
C GLN A 61 1.45 -1.26 2.39
N LEU A 62 2.37 -0.28 2.39
CA LEU A 62 3.62 -0.37 1.63
C LEU A 62 4.45 -1.59 2.03
N ALA A 63 4.58 -1.87 3.33
CA ALA A 63 5.25 -3.09 3.79
C ALA A 63 4.56 -4.36 3.26
N ARG A 64 3.22 -4.43 3.29
CA ARG A 64 2.45 -5.56 2.75
C ARG A 64 2.68 -5.75 1.25
N VAL A 65 2.66 -4.67 0.48
CA VAL A 65 2.93 -4.74 -0.97
C VAL A 65 4.35 -5.18 -1.25
N SER A 66 5.35 -4.68 -0.51
CA SER A 66 6.74 -5.15 -0.64
C SER A 66 6.86 -6.65 -0.36
N LEU A 67 6.14 -7.20 0.62
CA LEU A 67 6.09 -8.66 0.85
C LEU A 67 5.47 -9.42 -0.34
N LYS A 68 4.39 -8.91 -0.94
CA LYS A 68 3.79 -9.50 -2.15
C LYS A 68 4.74 -9.48 -3.36
N ARG A 69 5.71 -8.56 -3.36
CA ARG A 69 6.79 -8.44 -4.36
C ARG A 69 8.05 -9.21 -3.99
N ASN A 70 8.03 -9.98 -2.90
CA ASN A 70 9.17 -10.68 -2.33
C ASN A 70 10.37 -9.75 -1.99
N GLN A 71 10.09 -8.49 -1.63
CA GLN A 71 11.08 -7.46 -1.32
C GLN A 71 11.25 -7.29 0.19
N LYS A 72 11.98 -8.23 0.82
CA LYS A 72 12.19 -8.28 2.27
C LYS A 72 12.73 -6.98 2.87
N ALA A 73 13.84 -6.47 2.33
CA ALA A 73 14.50 -5.28 2.88
C ALA A 73 13.59 -4.03 2.82
N GLU A 74 12.83 -3.89 1.74
CA GLU A 74 11.89 -2.78 1.56
C GLU A 74 10.72 -2.89 2.55
N ALA A 75 10.18 -4.10 2.74
CA ALA A 75 9.12 -4.35 3.72
C ALA A 75 9.57 -3.97 5.14
N LEU A 76 10.76 -4.42 5.56
CA LEU A 76 11.32 -4.10 6.88
C LEU A 76 11.53 -2.59 7.06
N SER A 77 12.08 -1.91 6.04
CA SER A 77 12.27 -0.45 6.07
C SER A 77 10.98 0.32 6.29
N PHE A 78 9.86 -0.10 5.67
CA PHE A 78 8.56 0.53 5.92
C PHE A 78 8.01 0.22 7.31
N LEU A 79 8.16 -1.01 7.81
CA LEU A 79 7.73 -1.36 9.16
C LEU A 79 8.48 -0.54 10.21
N ASP A 80 9.77 -0.27 10.02
CA ASP A 80 10.59 0.54 10.94
C ASP A 80 10.10 1.99 11.04
N LYS A 81 9.48 2.53 9.99
CA LYS A 81 8.88 3.88 9.98
C LYS A 81 7.58 3.98 10.76
N ILE A 82 6.96 2.85 11.15
CA ILE A 82 5.74 2.83 11.94
C ILE A 82 6.10 3.03 13.42
N SER A 83 5.68 4.16 13.99
CA SER A 83 5.96 4.55 15.38
C SER A 83 4.76 4.40 16.32
N ASP A 84 3.54 4.29 15.77
CA ASP A 84 2.31 4.21 16.55
C ASP A 84 2.09 2.79 17.12
N SER A 85 2.02 2.69 18.45
CA SER A 85 1.91 1.42 19.18
C SER A 85 0.64 0.63 18.87
N ARG A 86 -0.41 1.28 18.35
CA ARG A 86 -1.64 0.61 17.89
C ARG A 86 -1.38 -0.37 16.73
N PHE A 87 -0.26 -0.22 16.03
CA PHE A 87 0.15 -1.10 14.94
C PHE A 87 1.15 -2.18 15.37
N SER A 88 1.53 -2.25 16.65
CA SER A 88 2.59 -3.16 17.13
C SER A 88 2.34 -4.62 16.77
N GLU A 89 1.15 -5.14 17.04
CA GLU A 89 0.81 -6.55 16.76
C GLU A 89 0.91 -6.89 15.26
N VAL A 90 0.31 -6.06 14.40
CA VAL A 90 0.35 -6.26 12.95
C VAL A 90 1.76 -6.04 12.38
N LYS A 91 2.52 -5.09 12.93
CA LYS A 91 3.92 -4.84 12.56
C LYS A 91 4.79 -6.06 12.84
N GLU A 92 4.67 -6.65 14.03
CA GLU A 92 5.43 -7.84 14.40
C GLU A 92 5.06 -9.06 13.55
N LYS A 93 3.77 -9.24 13.25
CA LYS A 93 3.32 -10.30 12.33
C LYS A 93 3.95 -10.16 10.94
N LEU A 94 3.97 -8.94 10.38
CA LEU A 94 4.56 -8.69 9.06
C LEU A 94 6.08 -8.79 9.09
N ARG A 95 6.75 -8.41 10.18
CA ARG A 95 8.20 -8.59 10.34
C ARG A 95 8.58 -10.07 10.27
N LYS A 96 7.87 -10.94 11.01
CA LYS A 96 8.08 -12.39 10.95
C LYS A 96 7.85 -12.96 9.54
N GLN A 97 6.84 -12.45 8.82
CA GLN A 97 6.63 -12.84 7.42
C GLN A 97 7.81 -12.42 6.53
N ALA A 98 8.31 -11.20 6.70
CA ALA A 98 9.48 -10.71 5.96
C ALA A 98 10.73 -11.56 6.23
N GLU A 99 10.93 -11.99 7.48
CA GLU A 99 12.07 -12.81 7.89
C GLU A 99 12.04 -14.20 7.27
N ALA A 100 10.84 -14.73 6.99
CA ALA A 100 10.62 -16.03 6.36
C ALA A 100 10.66 -16.03 4.82
N LEU A 101 10.80 -14.85 4.19
CA LEU A 101 11.14 -14.71 2.77
C LEU A 101 12.64 -15.00 2.56
#